data_AF-A0AAP5AJU6-F1
#
_entry.id   AF-A0AAP5AJU6-F1
#
_cell.length_a   1.000
_cell.length_b   1.000
_cell.length_c   1.000
_cell.angle_alpha   90.00
_cell.angle_beta   90.00
_cell.angle_gamma   90.00
#
_symmetry.space_group_name_H-M   'P 1'
#
loop_
_entity.id
_entity.type
_entity.pdbx_description
1 polymer ?
#
loop_
_entity_poly.entity_id
_entity_poly.type
_entity_poly.pdbx_seq_one_letter_code
_entity_poly.pdbx_strand_id
1 'polypeptide(L)'
;MRTLPFMLLLPGLLLLSACGDRDNAAGVFSSDPLLGCFATHPRKPAEFRIEQQQGQYFVSFNRDEQWQRDTTPLQLSSRADIARFFNDDADQIDKALVRPTGGFGIFHFNPGATLKGKDKDSDYMALVLIGAGPVFQVTCP
;
A
#
# COMPACT_ATOMS: atom_id res chain seq x y z
N MET A 1 -14.01 20.76 -68.54
CA MET A 1 -13.18 20.27 -67.41
C MET A 1 -13.10 21.41 -66.41
N ARG A 2 -13.59 21.39 -65.16
CA ARG A 2 -13.88 20.33 -64.20
C ARG A 2 -15.07 20.75 -63.32
N THR A 3 -15.88 19.77 -62.99
CA THR A 3 -16.94 19.79 -61.98
C THR A 3 -16.35 19.81 -60.57
N LEU A 4 -17.05 20.45 -59.63
CA LEU A 4 -16.80 20.34 -58.19
C LEU A 4 -18.15 20.15 -57.49
N PRO A 5 -18.48 18.94 -57.02
CA PRO A 5 -19.49 18.75 -55.99
C PRO A 5 -18.80 18.58 -54.63
N PHE A 6 -19.24 19.44 -53.73
CA PHE A 6 -19.17 19.29 -52.29
C PHE A 6 -20.00 18.06 -51.87
N MET A 7 -19.39 17.07 -51.21
CA MET A 7 -20.15 16.03 -50.52
C MET A 7 -19.39 15.58 -49.27
N LEU A 8 -20.02 15.85 -48.12
CA LEU A 8 -19.61 15.42 -46.79
C LEU A 8 -19.53 13.89 -46.71
N LEU A 9 -18.41 13.38 -46.17
CA LEU A 9 -18.31 12.01 -45.66
C LEU A 9 -17.72 12.06 -44.25
N LEU A 10 -18.54 11.63 -43.29
CA LEU A 10 -18.25 11.50 -41.86
C LEU A 10 -17.03 10.60 -41.62
N PRO A 11 -16.10 10.93 -40.69
CA PRO A 11 -15.20 9.95 -40.10
C PRO A 11 -15.93 9.25 -38.94
N GLY A 12 -16.49 8.07 -39.22
CA GLY A 12 -17.05 7.17 -38.21
C GLY A 12 -15.98 6.25 -37.62
N LEU A 13 -15.83 6.32 -36.30
CA LEU A 13 -15.32 5.30 -35.38
C LEU A 13 -14.01 4.58 -35.71
N LEU A 14 -12.92 5.05 -35.09
CA LEU A 14 -11.89 4.18 -34.50
C LEU A 14 -11.43 4.77 -33.15
N LEU A 15 -12.31 4.71 -32.15
CA LEU A 15 -11.90 4.82 -30.74
C LEU A 15 -11.62 3.42 -30.22
N LEU A 16 -10.42 2.91 -30.49
CA LEU A 16 -9.81 1.86 -29.66
C LEU A 16 -9.02 2.58 -28.57
N SER A 17 -9.74 3.17 -27.61
CA SER A 17 -9.16 3.41 -26.30
C SER A 17 -8.96 2.03 -25.66
N ALA A 18 -7.75 1.50 -25.75
CA ALA A 18 -7.31 0.49 -24.82
C ALA A 18 -7.36 1.15 -23.43
N CYS A 19 -8.43 0.90 -22.69
CA CYS A 19 -8.44 1.08 -21.25
C CYS A 19 -7.44 0.08 -20.69
N GLY A 20 -6.16 0.45 -20.68
CA GLY A 20 -5.22 -0.18 -19.77
C GLY A 20 -5.77 0.06 -18.38
N ASP A 21 -5.98 -1.04 -17.64
CA ASP A 21 -6.33 -1.09 -16.22
C ASP A 21 -5.57 0.00 -15.45
N ARG A 22 -6.18 1.17 -15.34
CA ARG A 22 -5.71 2.33 -14.57
C ARG A 22 -6.80 2.75 -13.60
N ASP A 23 -7.63 1.81 -13.16
CA ASP A 23 -8.56 1.98 -12.06
C ASP A 23 -7.98 1.46 -10.74
N ASN A 24 -6.68 1.70 -10.51
CA ASN A 24 -6.09 1.69 -9.16
C ASN A 24 -5.43 3.03 -8.84
N ALA A 25 -5.97 4.13 -9.37
CA ALA A 25 -5.83 5.41 -8.72
C ALA A 25 -6.66 5.38 -7.42
N ALA A 26 -6.14 4.70 -6.39
CA ALA A 26 -6.46 4.96 -5.00
C ALA A 26 -5.95 6.37 -4.65
N GLY A 27 -6.56 7.37 -5.28
CA GLY A 27 -6.28 8.79 -5.14
C GLY A 27 -7.43 9.53 -4.49
N VAL A 28 -8.30 8.83 -3.76
CA VAL A 28 -9.09 9.44 -2.70
C VAL A 28 -8.22 9.33 -1.46
N PHE A 29 -7.82 10.47 -0.89
CA PHE A 29 -7.00 10.57 0.32
C PHE A 29 -7.64 9.77 1.45
N SER A 30 -7.31 8.49 1.55
CA SER A 30 -7.69 7.68 2.70
C SER A 30 -6.97 8.26 3.90
N SER A 31 -7.71 8.54 4.96
CA SER A 31 -7.12 8.92 6.25
C SER A 31 -6.55 7.71 6.99
N ASP A 32 -6.66 6.50 6.42
CA ASP A 32 -6.08 5.31 7.00
C ASP A 32 -4.56 5.31 6.85
N PRO A 33 -3.78 5.45 7.93
CA PRO A 33 -2.32 5.55 7.85
C PRO A 33 -1.68 4.26 7.34
N LEU A 34 -2.40 3.13 7.37
CA LEU A 34 -1.87 1.85 6.92
C LEU A 34 -1.98 1.64 5.41
N LEU A 35 -2.69 2.49 4.66
CA LEU A 35 -2.75 2.39 3.20
C LEU A 35 -1.60 3.14 2.53
N GLY A 36 -1.05 2.54 1.47
CA GLY A 36 0.03 3.14 0.68
C GLY A 36 1.22 2.21 0.49
N CYS A 37 2.35 2.79 0.10
CA CYS A 37 3.57 2.07 -0.25
C CYS A 37 4.66 2.30 0.77
N PHE A 38 5.44 1.26 1.04
CA PHE A 38 6.41 1.23 2.11
C PHE A 38 7.73 0.60 1.65
N ALA A 39 8.83 1.06 2.24
CA ALA A 39 10.16 0.55 2.00
C ALA A 39 11.00 0.54 3.29
N THR A 40 12.01 -0.32 3.36
CA THR A 40 12.98 -0.36 4.48
C THR A 40 13.88 0.87 4.58
N HIS A 41 13.82 1.79 3.61
CA HIS A 41 14.60 3.02 3.61
C HIS A 41 13.86 4.11 2.79
N PRO A 42 13.87 5.40 3.22
CA PRO A 42 13.01 6.44 2.64
C PRO A 42 13.36 6.82 1.20
N ARG A 43 14.57 6.46 0.74
CA ARG A 43 15.05 6.74 -0.63
C ARG A 43 15.01 5.52 -1.57
N LYS A 44 14.45 4.40 -1.12
CA LYS A 44 14.27 3.22 -1.96
C LYS A 44 12.90 3.26 -2.65
N PRO A 45 12.76 2.57 -3.81
CA PRO A 45 11.45 2.24 -4.35
C PRO A 45 10.61 1.44 -3.34
N ALA A 46 9.29 1.46 -3.51
CA ALA A 46 8.36 0.68 -2.71
C ALA A 46 8.67 -0.83 -2.77
N GLU A 47 8.87 -1.45 -1.61
CA GLU A 47 9.15 -2.88 -1.46
C GLU A 47 7.87 -3.67 -1.17
N PHE A 48 6.89 -3.03 -0.53
CA PHE A 48 5.54 -3.56 -0.39
C PHE A 48 4.51 -2.43 -0.37
N ARG A 49 3.24 -2.76 -0.58
CA ARG A 49 2.12 -1.83 -0.49
C ARG A 49 0.94 -2.49 0.19
N ILE A 50 0.14 -1.68 0.87
CA ILE A 50 -1.09 -2.09 1.51
C ILE A 50 -2.25 -1.43 0.79
N GLU A 51 -3.17 -2.26 0.36
CA GLU A 51 -4.35 -1.86 -0.42
C GLU A 51 -5.60 -2.34 0.29
N GLN A 52 -6.70 -1.60 0.12
CA GLN A 52 -8.01 -2.03 0.60
C GLN A 52 -8.90 -2.39 -0.58
N GLN A 53 -9.49 -3.58 -0.55
CA GLN A 53 -10.47 -4.03 -1.52
C GLN A 53 -11.66 -4.63 -0.77
N GLN A 54 -12.87 -4.12 -1.04
CA GLN A 54 -14.12 -4.60 -0.43
C GLN A 54 -14.06 -4.62 1.12
N GLY A 55 -13.40 -3.63 1.71
CA GLY A 55 -13.24 -3.50 3.17
C GLY A 55 -12.15 -4.39 3.78
N GLN A 56 -11.50 -5.24 3.00
CA GLN A 56 -10.39 -6.09 3.44
C GLN A 56 -9.05 -5.48 3.03
N TYR A 57 -8.04 -5.65 3.89
CA TYR A 57 -6.68 -5.20 3.63
C TYR A 57 -5.87 -6.31 2.98
N PHE A 58 -5.06 -5.98 1.99
CA PHE A 58 -4.13 -6.90 1.35
C PHE A 58 -2.75 -6.26 1.29
N VAL A 59 -1.71 -7.09 1.46
CA VAL A 59 -0.33 -6.70 1.14
C VAL A 59 0.03 -7.22 -0.24
N SER A 60 0.65 -6.35 -1.04
CA SER A 60 1.34 -6.74 -2.25
C SER A 60 2.83 -6.49 -2.06
N PHE A 61 3.67 -7.44 -2.43
CA PHE A 61 5.12 -7.32 -2.36
C PHE A 61 5.69 -7.11 -3.75
N ASN A 62 6.69 -6.24 -3.85
CA ASN A 62 7.49 -6.12 -5.06
C ASN A 62 8.57 -7.21 -5.06
N ARG A 63 8.61 -8.00 -6.14
CA ARG A 63 9.63 -9.01 -6.42
C ARG A 63 10.09 -8.79 -7.84
N ASP A 64 11.30 -8.25 -8.00
CA ASP A 64 11.90 -7.97 -9.30
C ASP A 64 10.97 -7.15 -10.23
N GLU A 65 10.45 -6.04 -9.69
CA GLU A 65 9.54 -5.10 -10.36
C GLU A 65 8.14 -5.67 -10.66
N GLN A 66 7.85 -6.88 -10.19
CA GLN A 66 6.53 -7.49 -10.27
C GLN A 66 5.83 -7.44 -8.92
N TRP A 67 4.63 -6.87 -8.92
CA TRP A 67 3.77 -6.82 -7.75
C TRP A 67 3.02 -8.14 -7.58
N GLN A 68 3.27 -8.80 -6.45
CA GLN A 68 2.63 -10.04 -6.07
C GLN A 68 1.76 -9.81 -4.84
N ARG A 69 0.44 -9.89 -5.03
CA ARG A 69 -0.52 -9.75 -3.95
C ARG A 69 -0.64 -11.03 -3.15
N ASP A 70 -0.63 -10.90 -1.84
CA ASP A 70 -0.99 -11.99 -0.94
C ASP A 70 -2.48 -12.34 -1.09
N THR A 71 -2.80 -13.63 -1.13
CA THR A 71 -4.17 -14.11 -1.27
C THR A 71 -4.92 -14.06 0.05
N THR A 72 -4.19 -14.08 1.18
CA THR A 72 -4.79 -14.00 2.51
C THR A 72 -4.93 -12.53 2.92
N PRO A 73 -6.14 -12.05 3.27
CA PRO A 73 -6.31 -10.70 3.76
C PRO A 73 -5.59 -10.52 5.10
N LEU A 74 -5.07 -9.31 5.31
CA LEU A 74 -4.52 -8.91 6.60
C LEU A 74 -5.65 -8.67 7.59
N GLN A 75 -5.37 -8.98 8.85
CA GLN A 75 -6.28 -8.77 9.95
C GLN A 75 -5.88 -7.51 10.72
N LEU A 76 -6.86 -6.66 11.02
CA LEU A 76 -6.69 -5.58 11.98
C LEU A 76 -6.41 -6.18 13.36
N SER A 77 -5.28 -5.83 13.96
CA SER A 77 -4.86 -6.39 15.23
C SER A 77 -5.67 -5.78 16.37
N SER A 78 -6.13 -6.62 17.29
CA SER A 78 -6.66 -6.12 18.55
C SER A 78 -5.52 -5.62 19.45
N ARG A 79 -5.87 -4.85 20.49
CA ARG A 79 -4.89 -4.42 21.49
C ARG A 79 -4.17 -5.60 22.17
N ALA A 80 -4.90 -6.70 22.40
CA ALA A 80 -4.33 -7.91 22.97
C ALA A 80 -3.33 -8.59 22.03
N ASP A 81 -3.57 -8.54 20.71
CA ASP A 81 -2.63 -9.07 19.72
C ASP A 81 -1.36 -8.22 19.63
N ILE A 82 -1.50 -6.89 19.64
CA ILE A 82 -0.38 -5.94 19.64
C ILE A 82 0.52 -6.16 20.87
N ALA A 83 -0.08 -6.38 22.05
CA ALA A 83 0.65 -6.62 23.28
C ALA A 83 1.55 -7.86 23.23
N ARG A 84 1.28 -8.83 22.35
CA ARG A 84 2.18 -9.99 22.15
C ARG A 84 3.48 -9.62 21.44
N PHE A 85 3.50 -8.53 20.68
CA PHE A 85 4.68 -8.05 19.96
C PHE A 85 5.42 -6.93 20.70
N PHE A 86 4.68 -6.07 21.41
CA PHE A 86 5.21 -4.84 22.02
C PHE A 86 5.19 -4.84 23.55
N ASN A 87 4.70 -5.90 24.21
CA ASN A 87 4.60 -6.00 25.67
C ASN A 87 3.97 -4.73 26.28
N ASP A 88 4.70 -4.07 27.19
CA ASP A 88 4.28 -2.87 27.91
C ASP A 88 4.11 -1.65 26.99
N ASP A 89 4.73 -1.64 25.80
CA ASP A 89 4.67 -0.53 24.86
C ASP A 89 3.48 -0.62 23.87
N ALA A 90 2.55 -1.55 24.09
CA ALA A 90 1.38 -1.73 23.22
C ALA A 90 0.51 -0.47 23.11
N ASP A 91 0.60 0.43 24.08
CA ASP A 91 -0.05 1.73 24.11
C ASP A 91 0.54 2.78 23.19
N GLN A 92 1.73 2.53 22.66
CA GLN A 92 2.38 3.40 21.69
C GLN A 92 1.98 3.06 20.25
N ILE A 93 1.21 1.98 20.04
CA ILE A 93 0.72 1.56 18.74
C ILE A 93 -0.71 2.07 18.53
N ASP A 94 -0.89 2.86 17.48
CA ASP A 94 -2.19 3.39 17.05
C ASP A 94 -3.00 2.29 16.35
N LYS A 95 -2.40 1.71 15.29
CA LYS A 95 -3.08 0.77 14.41
C LYS A 95 -2.10 -0.26 13.86
N ALA A 96 -2.56 -1.50 13.69
CA ALA A 96 -1.71 -2.55 13.13
C ALA A 96 -2.49 -3.56 12.28
N LEU A 97 -1.85 -4.01 11.20
CA LEU A 97 -2.33 -5.09 10.35
C LEU A 97 -1.33 -6.24 10.40
N VAL A 98 -1.81 -7.46 10.61
CA VAL A 98 -0.97 -8.67 10.66
C VAL A 98 -1.51 -9.72 9.71
N ARG A 99 -0.62 -10.54 9.16
CA ARG A 99 -1.03 -11.77 8.48
C ARG A 99 -1.48 -12.77 9.55
N PRO A 100 -2.68 -13.38 9.43
CA PRO A 100 -3.17 -14.35 10.42
C PRO A 100 -2.24 -15.53 10.68
N THR A 101 -1.49 -15.96 9.65
CA THR A 101 -0.50 -17.04 9.75
C THR A 101 0.89 -16.59 10.21
N GLY A 102 1.05 -15.31 10.55
CA GLY A 102 2.32 -14.70 10.92
C GLY A 102 3.23 -14.38 9.73
N GLY A 103 4.47 -13.98 10.02
CA GLY A 103 5.49 -13.67 9.00
C GLY A 103 5.33 -12.33 8.27
N PHE A 104 4.21 -11.63 8.47
CA PHE A 104 4.05 -10.23 8.09
C PHE A 104 3.21 -9.46 9.12
N GLY A 105 3.62 -8.23 9.42
CA GLY A 105 2.79 -7.24 10.08
C GLY A 105 3.31 -5.84 9.85
N ILE A 106 2.42 -4.85 9.83
CA ILE A 106 2.75 -3.42 9.81
C ILE A 106 2.05 -2.75 10.99
N PHE A 107 2.80 -1.89 11.68
CA PHE A 107 2.37 -1.20 12.89
C PHE A 107 2.59 0.29 12.68
N HIS A 108 1.54 1.08 12.83
CA HIS A 108 1.57 2.54 12.86
C HIS A 108 1.60 3.01 14.31
N PHE A 109 2.48 3.95 14.60
CA PHE A 109 2.72 4.45 15.94
C PHE A 109 1.87 5.67 16.26
N ASN A 110 1.59 5.86 17.55
CA ASN A 110 1.07 7.12 18.05
C ASN A 110 2.11 8.23 17.85
N PRO A 111 1.69 9.47 17.57
CA PRO A 111 2.59 10.61 17.53
C PRO A 111 3.40 10.72 18.83
N GLY A 112 4.72 10.83 18.71
CA GLY A 112 5.62 10.92 19.86
C GLY A 112 5.98 9.58 20.51
N ALA A 113 5.62 8.44 19.92
CA ALA A 113 6.07 7.13 20.37
C ALA A 113 7.61 7.06 20.50
N THR A 114 8.09 6.41 21.55
CA THR A 114 9.51 6.29 21.93
C THR A 114 10.01 4.85 21.91
N LEU A 115 9.32 3.99 21.14
CA LEU A 115 9.62 2.57 20.99
C LEU A 115 11.09 2.29 20.66
N LYS A 116 11.65 1.29 21.32
CA LYS A 116 13.00 0.82 21.03
C LYS A 116 13.07 0.29 19.59
N GLY A 117 14.00 0.82 18.79
CA GLY A 117 14.19 0.42 17.40
C GLY A 117 13.33 1.18 16.39
N LYS A 118 12.43 2.07 16.84
CA LYS A 118 11.79 3.06 15.97
C LYS A 118 12.85 4.00 15.38
N ASP A 119 12.67 4.36 14.11
CA ASP A 119 13.41 5.46 13.50
C ASP A 119 12.73 6.79 13.81
N LYS A 120 13.52 7.84 14.06
CA LYS A 120 13.00 9.18 14.33
C LYS A 120 12.19 9.76 13.17
N ASP A 121 12.48 9.31 11.94
CA ASP A 121 11.86 9.79 10.70
C ASP A 121 10.80 8.82 10.16
N SER A 122 10.39 7.82 10.94
CA SER A 122 9.31 6.90 10.55
C SER A 122 8.34 6.59 11.68
N ASP A 123 7.05 6.71 11.39
CA ASP A 123 5.97 6.32 12.29
C ASP A 123 5.50 4.87 12.09
N TYR A 124 6.31 4.04 11.44
CA TYR A 124 5.98 2.66 11.12
C TYR A 124 7.10 1.68 11.45
N MET A 125 6.72 0.50 11.92
CA MET A 125 7.55 -0.71 11.84
C MET A 125 6.82 -1.80 11.08
N ALA A 126 7.59 -2.64 10.40
CA ALA A 126 7.07 -3.88 9.85
C ALA A 126 7.83 -5.08 10.40
N LEU A 127 7.09 -6.15 10.66
CA LEU A 127 7.63 -7.49 10.73
C LEU A 127 7.57 -8.08 9.32
N VAL A 128 8.71 -8.48 8.78
CA VAL A 128 8.84 -9.22 7.54
C VAL A 128 9.58 -10.52 7.80
N LEU A 129 9.57 -11.45 6.84
CA LEU A 129 10.27 -12.75 6.94
C LEU A 129 11.74 -12.65 7.39
N ILE A 130 12.42 -11.54 7.10
CA ILE A 130 13.84 -11.32 7.43
C ILE A 130 14.08 -10.58 8.74
N GLY A 131 13.04 -10.16 9.47
CA GLY A 131 13.16 -9.47 10.75
C GLY A 131 12.10 -8.37 10.95
N ALA A 132 12.17 -7.70 12.10
CA ALA A 132 11.35 -6.54 12.44
C ALA A 132 12.20 -5.26 12.40
N GLY A 133 11.69 -4.19 11.79
CA GLY A 133 12.42 -2.93 11.70
C GLY A 133 11.57 -1.78 11.17
N PRO A 134 12.10 -0.55 11.24
CA PRO A 134 11.40 0.62 10.73
C PRO A 134 11.20 0.51 9.23
N VAL A 135 10.05 0.97 8.76
CA VAL A 135 9.72 1.10 7.34
C VAL A 135 9.21 2.50 7.08
N PHE A 136 9.42 3.03 5.89
CA PHE A 136 9.11 4.40 5.55
C PHE A 136 8.01 4.39 4.51
N GLN A 137 7.01 5.25 4.69
CA GLN A 137 6.04 5.49 3.64
C GLN A 137 6.74 6.20 2.49
N VAL A 138 6.56 5.69 1.27
CA VAL A 138 7.18 6.20 0.04
C VAL A 138 6.12 6.35 -1.04
N THR A 139 6.47 7.04 -2.12
CA THR A 139 5.58 7.16 -3.28
C THR A 139 5.33 5.79 -3.92
N CYS A 140 4.06 5.50 -4.21
CA CYS A 140 3.68 4.32 -4.98
C CYS A 140 4.09 4.49 -6.46
N PRO A 141 4.58 3.43 -7.12
CA PRO A 141 4.87 3.44 -8.55
C PRO A 141 3.60 3.49 -9.42
#